data_AF-A0A098M462-F1
#
_entry.id   AF-A0A098M462-F1
#
_cell.length_a   1.000
_cell.length_b   1.000
_cell.length_c   1.000
_cell.angle_alpha   90.00
_cell.angle_beta   90.00
_cell.angle_gamma   90.00
#
_symmetry.space_group_name_H-M   'P 1'
#
loop_
_entity.id
_entity.type
_entity.pdbx_description
1 polymer ?
#
loop_
_entity_poly.entity_id
_entity_poly.type
_entity_poly.pdbx_seq_one_letter_code
_entity_poly.pdbx_strand_id
1 'polypeptide(L)'
;MKKKTKIFLIIVGLFLIYVLFFPMPSPEMAVRKYLLITNPVVALTGKVDEGKVNNDPKYGDLYFVYEVEKPFIYVKKNAMGWSVTSSGTGP
;
A
#
# COMPACT_ATOMS: atom_id res chain seq x y z
N MET A 1 21.79 -9.86 25.33
CA MET A 1 21.86 -9.09 24.07
C MET A 1 22.63 -7.79 24.26
N LYS A 2 23.64 -7.52 23.43
CA LYS A 2 24.43 -6.28 23.47
C LYS A 2 23.51 -5.06 23.29
N LYS A 3 23.79 -3.93 23.96
CA LYS A 3 22.97 -2.69 23.92
C LYS A 3 22.61 -2.26 22.48
N LYS A 4 23.56 -2.43 21.55
CA LYS A 4 23.38 -2.16 20.11
C LYS A 4 22.30 -3.04 19.46
N THR A 5 22.24 -4.33 19.79
CA THR A 5 21.24 -5.28 19.27
C THR A 5 19.83 -4.95 19.77
N LYS A 6 19.69 -4.49 21.02
CA LYS A 6 18.39 -4.05 21.56
C LYS A 6 17.87 -2.81 20.83
N ILE A 7 18.72 -1.79 20.64
CA ILE A 7 18.35 -0.56 19.93
C ILE A 7 17.96 -0.86 18.48
N PHE A 8 18.73 -1.71 17.79
CA PHE A 8 18.41 -2.13 16.42
C PHE A 8 17.02 -2.75 16.32
N LEU A 9 16.68 -3.70 17.19
CA LEU A 9 15.35 -4.32 17.18
C LEU A 9 14.22 -3.33 17.47
N ILE A 10 14.44 -2.35 18.36
CA ILE A 10 13.46 -1.29 18.63
C ILE A 10 13.23 -0.45 17.37
N ILE A 11 14.30 -0.05 16.68
CA ILE A 11 14.20 0.74 15.45
C ILE A 11 13.46 -0.04 14.36
N VAL A 12 13.82 -1.31 14.16
CA VAL A 12 13.15 -2.18 13.18
C VAL A 12 11.67 -2.36 13.53
N GLY A 13 11.34 -2.55 14.81
CA GLY A 13 9.95 -2.66 15.27
C GLY A 13 9.15 -1.39 15.00
N LEU A 14 9.70 -0.21 15.33
CA LEU A 14 9.07 1.08 15.05
C LEU A 14 8.88 1.31 13.55
N PHE A 15 9.89 0.95 12.75
CA PHE A 15 9.80 1.05 11.29
C PHE A 15 8.68 0.17 10.71
N LEU A 16 8.56 -1.08 11.19
CA LEU A 16 7.48 -1.97 10.77
C LEU A 16 6.10 -1.43 11.15
N ILE A 17 5.95 -0.91 12.37
CA ILE A 17 4.70 -0.26 12.81
C ILE A 17 4.39 0.93 11.90
N TYR A 18 5.37 1.78 11.61
CA TYR A 18 5.16 2.91 10.72
C TYR A 18 4.66 2.46 9.33
N VAL A 19 5.34 1.52 8.69
CA VAL A 19 4.96 1.04 7.35
C VAL A 19 3.57 0.41 7.34
N LEU A 20 3.18 -0.32 8.39
CA LEU A 20 1.88 -0.98 8.46
C LEU A 20 0.72 0.01 8.70
N PHE A 21 0.89 0.99 9.58
CA PHE A 21 -0.23 1.83 10.02
C PHE A 21 -0.31 3.20 9.36
N PHE A 22 0.81 3.75 8.84
CA PHE A 22 0.79 5.10 8.26
C PHE A 22 0.42 5.11 6.76
N PRO A 23 -0.30 6.14 6.29
CA PRO A 23 -0.48 6.40 4.87
C PRO A 23 0.84 6.61 4.14
N MET A 24 0.86 6.33 2.84
CA MET A 24 2.06 6.42 2.01
C MET A 24 2.15 7.75 1.25
N PRO A 25 3.37 8.21 0.88
CA PRO A 25 3.53 9.51 0.19
C PRO A 25 2.93 9.55 -1.21
N SER A 26 2.83 8.39 -1.88
CA SER A 26 2.29 8.25 -3.23
C SER A 26 1.20 7.19 -3.28
N PRO A 27 0.25 7.31 -4.23
CA PRO A 27 -0.80 6.30 -4.43
C PRO A 27 -0.21 4.94 -4.81
N GLU A 28 0.79 4.89 -5.69
CA GLU A 28 1.48 3.63 -6.05
C GLU A 28 2.10 2.95 -4.82
N MET A 29 2.73 3.72 -3.92
CA MET A 29 3.29 3.14 -2.68
C MET A 29 2.21 2.60 -1.75
N ALA A 30 1.02 3.23 -1.72
CA ALA A 30 -0.12 2.69 -0.96
C ALA A 30 -0.59 1.36 -1.55
N VAL A 31 -0.67 1.24 -2.87
CA VAL A 31 -0.98 -0.01 -3.58
C VAL A 31 0.08 -1.07 -3.27
N ARG A 32 1.37 -0.76 -3.45
CA ARG A 32 2.48 -1.71 -3.17
C ARG A 32 2.50 -2.15 -1.71
N LYS A 33 2.24 -1.24 -0.77
CA LYS A 33 2.11 -1.57 0.66
C LYS A 33 0.98 -2.58 0.90
N TYR A 34 -0.19 -2.38 0.28
CA TYR A 34 -1.30 -3.31 0.38
C TYR A 34 -0.97 -4.68 -0.24
N LEU A 35 -0.31 -4.69 -1.40
CA LEU A 35 0.19 -5.89 -2.03
C LEU A 35 1.25 -6.58 -1.16
N LEU A 36 2.07 -5.84 -0.41
CA LEU A 36 3.10 -6.44 0.43
C LEU A 36 2.51 -7.38 1.50
N ILE A 37 1.25 -7.15 1.88
CA ILE A 37 0.50 -7.96 2.84
C ILE A 37 -0.23 -9.11 2.15
N THR A 38 -0.79 -8.88 0.96
CA THR A 38 -1.67 -9.85 0.26
C THR A 38 -0.94 -10.72 -0.76
N ASN A 39 -0.03 -10.12 -1.53
CA ASN A 39 0.72 -10.72 -2.63
C ASN A 39 2.17 -10.19 -2.65
N PRO A 40 3.05 -10.63 -1.72
CA PRO A 40 4.35 -10.01 -1.49
C PRO A 40 5.27 -10.00 -2.72
N VAL A 41 5.19 -11.03 -3.56
CA VAL A 41 5.96 -11.11 -4.81
C VAL A 41 5.52 -9.99 -5.77
N VAL A 42 4.22 -9.85 -5.98
CA VAL A 42 3.64 -8.83 -6.87
C VAL A 42 3.87 -7.42 -6.33
N ALA A 43 3.92 -7.23 -5.01
CA ALA A 43 4.26 -5.95 -4.41
C ALA A 43 5.61 -5.38 -4.90
N LEU A 44 6.57 -6.27 -5.15
CA LEU A 44 7.94 -5.94 -5.54
C LEU A 44 8.13 -5.93 -7.06
N THR A 45 7.51 -6.87 -7.78
CA THR A 45 7.76 -7.07 -9.23
C THR A 45 6.59 -6.68 -10.11
N GLY A 46 5.39 -6.59 -9.55
CA GLY A 46 4.16 -6.31 -10.28
C GLY A 46 4.12 -4.89 -10.80
N LYS A 47 3.45 -4.74 -11.95
CA LYS A 47 3.16 -3.44 -12.53
C LYS A 47 1.91 -2.86 -11.88
N VAL A 48 1.98 -1.60 -11.51
CA VAL A 48 0.85 -0.84 -10.98
C VAL A 48 0.45 0.16 -12.04
N ASP A 49 -0.69 -0.04 -12.67
CA ASP A 49 -1.21 0.83 -13.73
C ASP A 49 -2.29 1.76 -13.21
N GLU A 50 -2.27 3.03 -13.61
CA GLU A 50 -3.29 4.01 -13.24
C GLU A 50 -4.60 3.76 -14.01
N GLY A 51 -5.71 3.82 -13.29
CA GLY A 51 -7.06 3.73 -13.84
C GLY A 51 -7.57 5.05 -14.39
N LYS A 52 -8.74 4.98 -15.03
CA LYS A 52 -9.43 6.17 -15.54
C LYS A 52 -10.26 6.90 -14.47
N VAL A 53 -10.56 6.21 -13.37
CA VAL A 53 -11.35 6.78 -12.27
C VAL A 53 -10.41 7.48 -11.31
N ASN A 54 -10.53 8.82 -11.27
CA ASN A 54 -9.73 9.69 -10.43
C ASN A 54 -10.66 10.56 -9.57
N ASN A 55 -10.29 10.78 -8.32
CA ASN A 55 -10.99 11.57 -7.31
C ASN A 55 -12.45 11.14 -7.09
N ASP A 56 -12.76 9.85 -7.16
CA ASP A 56 -14.11 9.39 -6.81
C ASP A 56 -14.39 9.70 -5.32
N PRO A 57 -15.50 10.39 -4.99
CA PRO A 57 -15.79 10.78 -3.60
C PRO A 57 -15.90 9.59 -2.64
N LYS A 58 -16.36 8.44 -3.14
CA LYS A 58 -16.64 7.25 -2.36
C LYS A 58 -15.40 6.36 -2.23
N TYR A 59 -14.72 6.07 -3.34
CA TYR A 59 -13.64 5.08 -3.39
C TYR A 59 -12.25 5.70 -3.58
N GLY A 60 -12.14 6.83 -4.29
CA GLY A 60 -10.88 7.51 -4.60
C GLY A 60 -10.35 7.23 -6.01
N ASP A 61 -9.05 7.11 -6.14
CA ASP A 61 -8.36 6.86 -7.41
C ASP A 61 -8.23 5.35 -7.62
N LEU A 62 -8.49 4.90 -8.84
CA LEU A 62 -8.42 3.49 -9.23
C LEU A 62 -7.05 3.16 -9.79
N TYR A 63 -6.51 2.02 -9.38
CA TYR A 63 -5.28 1.41 -9.89
C TYR A 63 -5.52 -0.05 -10.25
N PHE A 64 -4.74 -0.54 -11.20
CA PHE A 64 -4.78 -1.92 -11.69
C PHE A 64 -3.48 -2.67 -11.38
N VAL A 65 -3.62 -3.91 -10.95
CA VAL A 65 -2.53 -4.87 -10.74
C VAL A 65 -2.99 -6.22 -11.27
N TYR A 66 -2.69 -6.53 -12.53
CA TYR A 66 -3.30 -7.67 -13.22
C TYR A 66 -2.81 -9.04 -12.74
N GLU A 67 -1.71 -9.09 -11.99
CA GLU A 67 -1.10 -10.32 -11.49
C GLU A 67 -1.70 -10.82 -10.17
N VAL A 68 -2.82 -10.25 -9.71
CA VAL A 68 -3.52 -10.66 -8.47
C VAL A 68 -4.99 -10.97 -8.70
N GLU A 69 -5.58 -11.76 -7.78
CA GLU A 69 -7.00 -12.12 -7.81
C GLU A 69 -7.95 -10.91 -7.79
N LYS A 70 -7.54 -9.82 -7.13
CA LYS A 70 -8.29 -8.57 -7.02
C LYS A 70 -7.53 -7.44 -7.69
N PRO A 71 -7.58 -7.33 -9.02
CA PRO A 71 -6.73 -6.42 -9.76
C PRO A 71 -7.15 -4.96 -9.60
N PHE A 72 -8.38 -4.66 -9.16
CA PHE A 72 -8.89 -3.31 -9.02
C PHE A 72 -8.67 -2.82 -7.60
N ILE A 73 -7.79 -1.82 -7.42
CA ILE A 73 -7.41 -1.30 -6.11
C ILE A 73 -7.71 0.20 -6.07
N TYR A 74 -8.50 0.60 -5.07
CA TYR A 74 -8.86 1.99 -4.84
C TYR A 74 -7.99 2.59 -3.75
N VAL A 75 -7.43 3.77 -4.01
CA VAL A 75 -6.65 4.55 -3.04
C VAL A 75 -7.27 5.93 -2.84
N LYS A 76 -7.23 6.43 -1.60
CA LYS A 76 -7.74 7.76 -1.27
C LYS A 76 -6.69 8.56 -0.55
N LYS A 77 -6.57 9.83 -0.93
CA LYS A 77 -5.70 10.80 -0.28
C LYS A 77 -6.39 11.39 0.96
N ASN A 78 -5.67 11.46 2.06
CA ASN A 78 -6.01 12.22 3.25
C ASN A 78 -4.88 13.20 3.61
N ALA A 79 -5.02 13.94 4.71
CA ALA A 79 -4.02 14.92 5.14
C ALA A 79 -2.63 14.32 5.44
N MET A 80 -2.56 13.02 5.76
CA MET A 80 -1.32 12.31 6.10
C MET A 80 -0.71 11.53 4.93
N GLY A 81 -1.45 11.31 3.84
CA GLY A 81 -0.96 10.60 2.65
C GLY A 81 -2.03 9.76 1.97
N TRP A 82 -1.60 8.69 1.31
CA TRP A 82 -2.44 7.80 0.51
C TRP A 82 -2.63 6.45 1.20
N SER A 83 -3.85 5.93 1.14
CA SER A 83 -4.19 4.62 1.70
C SER A 83 -5.16 3.88 0.79
N VAL A 84 -5.01 2.56 0.69
CA VAL A 84 -5.99 1.69 0.03
C VAL A 84 -7.29 1.70 0.82
N THR A 85 -8.41 1.95 0.13
CA THR A 85 -9.76 2.00 0.69
C THR A 85 -10.55 0.74 0.36
N SER A 86 -10.37 0.20 -0.84
CA SER A 86 -11.10 -0.97 -1.33
C SER A 86 -10.28 -1.74 -2.37
N SER A 87 -10.59 -3.02 -2.53
CA SER A 87 -10.04 -3.89 -3.59
C SER A 87 -11.10 -4.87 -4.08
N GLY A 88 -11.09 -5.19 -5.37
CA GLY A 88 -12.12 -6.04 -5.97
C GLY A 88 -11.70 -6.71 -7.27
N THR A 89 -12.58 -7.58 -7.76
CA THR A 89 -12.48 -8.26 -9.06
C THR A 89 -13.05 -7.42 -10.22
N GLY A 90 -13.64 -6.26 -9.90
CA GLY A 90 -14.14 -5.28 -10.85
C GLY A 90 -13.95 -3.84 -10.32
N PRO A 91 -14.00 -2.83 -11.21
CA PRO A 91 -13.97 -1.43 -10.82
C PRO A 91 -15.30 -1.06 -10.15
#